data_AF-A0AAA9SR09-F1
#
_entry.id   AF-A0AAA9SR09-F1
#
_cell.length_a   1.000
_cell.length_b   1.000
_cell.length_c   1.000
_cell.angle_alpha   90.00
_cell.angle_beta   90.00
_cell.angle_gamma   90.00
#
_symmetry.space_group_name_H-M   'P 1'
#
loop_
_entity.id
_entity.type
_entity.pdbx_description
1 polymer ?
#
loop_
_entity_poly.entity_id
_entity_poly.type
_entity_poly.pdbx_seq_one_letter_code
_entity_poly.pdbx_strand_id
1 'polypeptide(L)'
;MTEQTYCDRLVQDTPFLTSLGRLSEQQVDRIILQLNRYYPQILSNKDAEKFRNPKLSLRVRLCDLLGHLQRSGERDCQEFYRALYIHAQPLHSCLPSRHALRKTCGLPDLPRPGHGPGASHLLLPSRPQGASRGPACPGLLPCHH
;
A
#
# COMPACT_ATOMS: atom_id res chain seq x y z
N MET A 1 -4.55 10.48 -26.49
CA MET A 1 -4.06 10.51 -25.10
C MET A 1 -2.82 9.63 -25.09
N THR A 2 -1.62 10.19 -24.94
CA THR A 2 -0.39 9.39 -24.93
C THR A 2 -0.40 8.51 -23.70
N GLU A 3 -0.61 7.21 -23.86
CA GLU A 3 -0.42 6.23 -22.80
C GLU A 3 1.04 6.35 -22.34
N GLN A 4 1.26 7.01 -21.21
CA GLN A 4 2.60 7.24 -20.72
C GLN A 4 3.17 5.89 -20.27
N THR A 5 4.22 5.43 -20.94
CA THR A 5 4.80 4.12 -20.69
C THR A 5 5.29 4.01 -19.25
N TYR A 6 5.40 2.80 -18.72
CA TYR A 6 5.94 2.60 -17.38
C TYR A 6 7.37 3.14 -17.26
N CYS A 7 8.15 3.12 -18.34
CA CYS A 7 9.50 3.65 -18.32
C CYS A 7 9.55 5.19 -18.36
N ASP A 8 8.69 5.87 -19.14
CA ASP A 8 8.54 7.33 -19.06
C ASP A 8 8.19 7.76 -17.63
N ARG A 9 7.27 7.03 -17.02
CA ARG A 9 6.87 7.25 -15.64
C ARG A 9 8.02 7.05 -14.66
N LEU A 10 8.83 6.01 -14.89
CA LEU A 10 9.98 5.68 -14.04
C LEU A 10 11.06 6.76 -14.12
N VAL A 11 11.30 7.32 -15.31
CA VAL A 11 12.21 8.46 -15.52
C VAL A 11 11.74 9.66 -14.69
N GLN A 12 10.45 9.98 -14.73
CA GLN A 12 9.86 11.08 -13.97
C GLN A 12 9.94 10.86 -12.44
N ASP A 13 9.71 9.62 -11.99
CA ASP A 13 9.70 9.28 -10.57
C ASP A 13 11.10 9.01 -10.00
N THR A 14 12.13 8.80 -10.85
CA THR A 14 13.52 8.56 -10.44
C THR A 14 14.07 9.61 -9.46
N PRO A 15 13.99 10.93 -9.70
CA PRO A 15 14.49 11.92 -8.74
C PRO A 15 13.75 11.87 -7.40
N PHE A 16 12.46 11.50 -7.41
CA PHE A 16 11.67 11.35 -6.19
C PHE A 16 12.10 10.10 -5.41
N LEU A 17 12.23 8.96 -6.07
CA LEU A 17 12.65 7.69 -5.46
C LEU A 17 14.09 7.74 -4.92
N THR A 18 14.97 8.47 -5.58
CA THR A 18 16.38 8.65 -5.21
C THR A 18 16.61 9.76 -4.19
N SER A 19 15.55 10.41 -3.69
CA SER A 19 15.67 11.42 -2.64
C SER A 19 15.88 10.77 -1.27
N LEU A 20 16.71 11.41 -0.43
CA LEU A 20 17.16 10.84 0.83
C LEU A 20 15.97 10.57 1.77
N GLY A 21 15.94 9.37 2.37
CA GLY A 21 14.92 9.00 3.35
C GLY A 21 13.56 8.59 2.75
N ARG A 22 13.42 8.49 1.42
CA ARG A 22 12.22 7.88 0.82
C ARG A 22 12.24 6.37 0.95
N LEU A 23 13.30 5.74 0.46
CA LEU A 23 13.49 4.28 0.54
C LEU A 23 14.58 3.95 1.56
N SER A 24 14.28 2.98 2.43
CA SER A 24 15.25 2.37 3.33
C SER A 24 16.01 1.23 2.64
N GLU A 25 17.22 0.91 3.11
CA GLU A 25 18.03 -0.20 2.58
C GLU A 25 17.26 -1.52 2.57
N GLN A 26 16.51 -1.78 3.64
CA GLN A 26 15.70 -2.98 3.77
C GLN A 26 14.59 -3.07 2.71
N GLN A 27 13.97 -1.94 2.36
CA GLN A 27 12.95 -1.92 1.30
C GLN A 27 13.58 -2.16 -0.07
N VAL A 28 14.71 -1.52 -0.37
CA VAL A 28 15.42 -1.69 -1.63
C VAL A 28 15.87 -3.14 -1.80
N ASP A 29 16.46 -3.74 -0.77
CA ASP A 29 16.89 -5.14 -0.77
C ASP A 29 15.73 -6.11 -1.05
N ARG A 30 14.56 -5.88 -0.44
CA ARG A 30 13.36 -6.68 -0.70
C ARG A 30 12.83 -6.49 -2.12
N ILE A 31 12.84 -5.26 -2.65
CA ILE A 31 12.46 -4.98 -4.04
C ILE A 31 13.38 -5.72 -5.01
N ILE A 32 14.71 -5.65 -4.79
CA ILE A 32 15.70 -6.37 -5.60
C ILE A 32 15.46 -7.87 -5.57
N LEU A 33 15.20 -8.44 -4.38
CA LEU A 33 14.87 -9.84 -4.23
C LEU A 33 13.58 -10.22 -4.95
N GLN A 34 12.55 -9.38 -4.89
CA GLN A 34 11.27 -9.61 -5.57
C GLN A 34 11.48 -9.70 -7.08
N LEU A 35 12.28 -8.80 -7.65
CA LEU A 35 12.62 -8.76 -9.07
C LEU A 35 13.54 -9.90 -9.53
N ASN A 36 14.28 -10.51 -8.60
CA ASN A 36 15.18 -11.62 -8.89
C ASN A 36 14.53 -12.99 -8.73
N ARG A 37 13.64 -13.16 -7.73
CA ARG A 37 13.10 -14.47 -7.33
C ARG A 37 11.80 -14.84 -8.02
N TYR A 38 11.01 -13.86 -8.46
CA TYR A 38 9.69 -14.10 -9.04
C TYR A 38 9.73 -14.01 -10.56
N TYR A 39 8.91 -14.84 -11.21
CA TYR A 39 8.77 -14.82 -12.67
C TYR A 39 7.79 -13.71 -13.10
N PRO A 40 8.13 -12.90 -14.13
CA PRO A 40 9.36 -12.94 -14.93
C PRO A 40 10.58 -12.40 -14.16
N GLN A 41 11.72 -13.10 -14.29
CA GLN A 41 12.96 -12.69 -13.64
C GLN A 41 13.52 -11.44 -14.34
N ILE A 42 13.37 -10.30 -13.69
CA ILE A 42 13.82 -9.00 -14.18
C ILE A 42 15.32 -8.82 -13.93
N LEU A 43 15.78 -9.21 -12.75
CA LEU A 43 17.19 -9.10 -12.36
C LEU A 43 17.86 -10.48 -12.31
N SER A 44 19.00 -10.59 -12.99
CA SER A 44 19.89 -11.74 -12.84
C SER A 44 20.46 -11.80 -11.42
N ASN A 45 20.86 -12.99 -10.96
CA ASN A 45 21.48 -13.14 -9.63
C ASN A 45 22.70 -12.21 -9.45
N LYS A 46 23.51 -12.06 -10.51
CA LYS A 46 24.67 -11.16 -10.52
C LYS A 46 24.29 -9.69 -10.29
N ASP A 47 23.22 -9.22 -10.92
CA ASP A 47 22.74 -7.84 -10.77
C ASP A 47 22.13 -7.62 -9.40
N ALA A 48 21.37 -8.60 -8.90
CA ALA A 48 20.81 -8.56 -7.56
C ALA A 48 21.91 -8.46 -6.47
N GLU A 49 22.99 -9.23 -6.59
CA GLU A 49 24.13 -9.13 -5.68
C GLU A 49 24.82 -7.77 -5.79
N LYS A 50 24.99 -7.24 -7.00
CA LYS A 50 25.59 -5.92 -7.24
C LYS A 50 24.76 -4.80 -6.60
N PHE A 51 23.44 -4.82 -6.78
CA PHE A 51 22.54 -3.79 -6.25
C PHE A 51 22.28 -3.92 -4.75
N ARG A 52 22.67 -5.03 -4.11
CA ARG A 52 22.61 -5.20 -2.65
C ARG A 52 23.94 -4.98 -1.95
N ASN A 53 24.98 -4.54 -2.67
CA ASN A 53 26.31 -4.36 -2.11
C ASN A 53 26.31 -3.24 -1.04
N PRO A 54 26.57 -3.55 0.25
CA PRO A 54 26.53 -2.57 1.34
C PRO A 54 27.68 -1.53 1.26
N LYS A 55 28.70 -1.78 0.42
CA LYS A 55 29.80 -0.83 0.19
C LYS A 55 29.38 0.39 -0.64
N LEU A 56 28.26 0.30 -1.36
CA LEU A 56 27.74 1.39 -2.18
C LEU A 56 26.63 2.13 -1.43
N SER A 57 26.61 3.46 -1.56
CA SER A 57 25.51 4.25 -1.01
C SER A 57 24.17 3.82 -1.62
N LEU A 58 23.12 3.76 -0.79
CA LEU A 58 21.77 3.35 -1.23
C LEU A 58 21.31 4.16 -2.45
N ARG A 59 21.58 5.46 -2.45
CA ARG A 59 21.18 6.36 -3.54
C ARG A 59 21.79 5.93 -4.87
N VAL A 60 23.09 5.65 -4.90
CA VAL A 60 23.80 5.22 -6.12
C VAL A 60 23.24 3.88 -6.60
N ARG A 61 23.09 2.91 -5.70
CA ARG A 61 22.50 1.60 -6.03
C ARG A 61 21.10 1.71 -6.63
N LEU A 62 20.28 2.60 -6.07
CA LEU A 62 18.92 2.84 -6.55
C LEU A 62 18.93 3.51 -7.93
N CYS A 63 19.76 4.53 -8.14
CA CYS A 63 19.92 5.17 -9.45
C CYS A 63 20.36 4.15 -10.52
N ASP A 64 21.34 3.30 -10.21
CA ASP A 64 21.83 2.28 -11.13
C ASP A 64 20.75 1.24 -11.45
N LEU A 65 19.99 0.78 -10.43
CA LEU A 65 18.87 -0.14 -10.62
C LEU A 65 17.81 0.47 -11.53
N LEU A 66 17.37 1.70 -11.24
CA LEU A 66 16.36 2.41 -12.04
C LEU A 66 16.83 2.61 -13.48
N GLY A 67 18.10 2.98 -13.68
CA GLY A 67 18.70 3.13 -15.01
C GLY A 67 18.87 1.80 -15.75
N HIS A 68 19.00 0.68 -15.03
CA HIS A 68 19.00 -0.66 -15.65
C HIS A 68 17.61 -1.01 -16.16
N LEU A 69 16.57 -0.84 -15.33
CA LEU A 69 15.18 -1.13 -15.69
C LEU A 69 14.71 -0.30 -16.90
N GLN A 70 15.08 0.97 -16.97
CA GLN A 70 14.78 1.85 -18.11
C GLN A 70 15.38 1.35 -19.43
N ARG A 71 16.54 0.68 -19.39
CA ARG A 71 17.18 0.10 -20.59
C ARG A 71 16.64 -1.29 -20.93
N SER A 72 16.21 -2.06 -19.93
CA SER A 72 15.68 -3.41 -20.14
C SER A 72 14.30 -3.40 -20.81
N GLY A 73 13.46 -2.42 -20.48
CA GLY A 73 12.20 -2.15 -21.19
C GLY A 73 10.98 -2.04 -20.29
N GLU A 74 9.80 -1.92 -20.93
CA GLU A 74 8.55 -1.60 -20.22
C GLU A 74 8.13 -2.67 -19.20
N ARG A 75 8.36 -3.95 -19.51
CA ARG A 75 8.00 -5.07 -18.63
C ARG A 75 8.74 -5.00 -17.29
N ASP A 76 10.02 -4.68 -17.35
CA ASP A 76 10.89 -4.50 -16.19
C ASP A 76 10.47 -3.29 -15.36
N CYS A 77 10.17 -2.17 -16.02
CA CYS A 77 9.61 -0.98 -15.38
C CYS A 77 8.29 -1.31 -14.65
N GLN A 78 7.40 -2.10 -15.26
CA GLN A 78 6.11 -2.50 -14.66
C GLN A 78 6.29 -3.38 -13.42
N GLU A 79 7.13 -4.42 -13.50
CA GLU A 79 7.38 -5.30 -12.36
C GLU A 79 8.07 -4.56 -11.21
N PHE A 80 8.89 -3.54 -11.50
CA PHE A 80 9.41 -2.65 -10.47
C PHE A 80 8.30 -1.92 -9.70
N TYR A 81 7.31 -1.35 -10.39
CA TYR A 81 6.16 -0.74 -9.69
C TYR A 81 5.39 -1.75 -8.85
N ARG A 82 5.27 -2.99 -9.32
CA ARG A 82 4.63 -4.07 -8.57
C ARG A 82 5.41 -4.42 -7.30
N ALA A 83 6.73 -4.58 -7.40
CA ALA A 83 7.60 -4.82 -6.25
C ALA A 83 7.59 -3.63 -5.26
N LEU A 84 7.63 -2.41 -5.79
CA LEU A 84 7.55 -1.18 -5.00
C LEU A 84 6.20 -1.08 -4.27
N TYR A 85 5.10 -1.47 -4.89
CA TYR A 85 3.78 -1.50 -4.25
C TYR A 85 3.74 -2.47 -3.07
N ILE A 86 4.35 -3.65 -3.20
CA ILE A 86 4.36 -4.68 -2.14
C ILE A 86 5.23 -4.25 -0.96
N HIS A 87 6.41 -3.68 -1.22
CA HIS A 87 7.42 -3.41 -0.18
C HIS A 87 7.46 -1.96 0.30
N ALA A 88 6.88 -1.03 -0.46
CA ALA A 88 6.87 0.40 -0.18
C ALA A 88 5.53 1.04 -0.64
N GLN A 89 4.42 0.39 -0.28
CA GLN A 89 3.05 0.86 -0.52
C GLN A 89 2.84 2.38 -0.27
N PRO A 90 3.27 2.97 0.87
CA PRO A 90 3.07 4.40 1.11
C PRO A 90 3.83 5.29 0.12
N LEU A 91 5.03 4.88 -0.33
CA LEU A 91 5.78 5.62 -1.34
C LEU A 91 5.16 5.48 -2.72
N HIS A 92 4.66 4.28 -3.06
CA HIS A 92 3.99 4.05 -4.33
C HIS A 92 2.74 4.93 -4.48
N SER A 93 1.99 5.16 -3.40
CA SER A 93 0.89 6.13 -3.38
C SER A 93 1.34 7.57 -3.57
N CYS A 94 2.58 7.89 -3.20
CA CYS A 94 3.18 9.22 -3.23
C CYS A 94 3.92 9.59 -4.52
N LEU A 95 3.87 8.74 -5.54
CA LEU A 95 4.64 8.95 -6.76
C LEU A 95 4.13 10.16 -7.57
N PRO A 96 5.03 11.04 -8.05
CA PRO A 96 4.70 12.18 -8.92
C PRO A 96 3.79 11.80 -10.08
N SER A 97 4.08 10.66 -10.70
CA SER A 97 3.29 10.09 -11.79
C SER A 97 1.84 9.76 -11.47
N ARG A 98 1.52 9.52 -10.20
CA ARG A 98 0.15 9.33 -9.67
C ARG A 98 -0.40 10.62 -9.08
N HIS A 99 0.47 11.56 -8.71
CA HIS A 99 0.16 12.79 -8.00
C HIS A 99 -0.36 13.94 -8.85
N ALA A 100 -0.35 13.82 -10.19
CA ALA A 100 -1.17 14.70 -11.03
C ALA A 100 -2.67 14.69 -10.62
N LEU A 101 -3.11 13.68 -9.84
CA LEU A 101 -4.47 13.56 -9.31
C LEU A 101 -4.63 13.89 -7.81
N ARG A 102 -3.59 13.88 -6.96
CA ARG A 102 -3.77 14.03 -5.48
C ARG A 102 -2.62 14.80 -4.81
N LYS A 103 -2.91 16.04 -4.41
CA LYS A 103 -2.01 17.00 -3.76
C LYS A 103 -1.60 16.66 -2.30
N THR A 104 -1.36 15.41 -1.92
CA THR A 104 -1.13 15.07 -0.50
C THR A 104 -0.08 13.98 -0.29
N CYS A 105 1.19 14.26 -0.52
CA CYS A 105 2.28 13.47 0.09
C CYS A 105 3.36 14.40 0.58
N GLY A 106 3.07 15.02 1.74
CA GLY A 106 3.96 15.95 2.39
C GLY A 106 3.48 16.45 3.76
N LEU A 107 2.47 15.85 4.38
CA LEU A 107 2.12 16.19 5.76
C LEU A 107 2.23 14.95 6.66
N PRO A 108 3.08 14.98 7.70
CA PRO A 108 2.94 14.09 8.84
C PRO A 108 1.79 14.59 9.73
N ASP A 109 0.99 13.63 10.20
CA ASP A 109 0.11 13.70 11.38
C ASP A 109 -1.07 14.69 11.39
N LEU A 110 -2.23 14.23 10.91
CA LEU A 110 -3.50 14.64 11.51
C LEU A 110 -4.01 13.43 12.30
N PRO A 111 -4.23 13.55 13.63
CA PRO A 111 -4.78 12.47 14.42
C PRO A 111 -6.11 12.06 13.83
N ARG A 112 -6.29 10.76 13.67
CA ARG A 112 -7.56 10.13 13.34
C ARG A 112 -8.63 10.79 14.22
N PRO A 113 -9.74 11.33 13.70
CA PRO A 113 -10.85 11.67 14.56
C PRO A 113 -11.26 10.37 15.24
N GLY A 114 -10.94 10.29 16.53
CA GLY A 114 -11.42 9.24 17.39
C GLY A 114 -12.93 9.22 17.22
N HIS A 115 -13.45 8.09 16.74
CA HIS A 115 -14.83 7.75 17.04
C HIS A 115 -14.89 7.63 18.55
N GLY A 116 -15.30 8.73 19.18
CA GLY A 116 -15.53 8.80 20.60
C GLY A 116 -16.53 7.71 20.99
N PRO A 117 -16.40 7.14 22.19
CA PRO A 117 -17.49 6.35 22.75
C PRO A 117 -18.70 7.29 22.83
N GLY A 118 -19.74 6.96 22.07
CA GLY A 118 -21.02 7.63 22.14
C GLY A 118 -21.59 7.47 23.55
N ALA A 119 -21.26 8.39 24.44
CA ALA A 119 -22.03 8.70 25.62
C ALA A 119 -23.29 9.43 25.16
N SER A 120 -24.22 8.71 24.55
CA SER A 120 -25.59 9.18 24.38
C SER A 120 -26.30 8.99 25.72
N HIS A 121 -26.11 10.02 26.55
CA HIS A 121 -27.01 10.52 27.57
C HIS A 121 -28.37 9.80 27.63
N LEU A 122 -28.51 8.88 28.59
CA LEU A 122 -29.78 8.30 29.00
C LEU A 122 -30.66 9.40 29.61
N LEU A 123 -31.47 10.05 28.78
CA LEU A 123 -32.65 10.79 29.25
C LEU A 123 -33.82 9.83 29.31
N LEU A 124 -34.03 9.26 30.50
CA LEU A 124 -35.25 8.55 30.86
C LEU A 124 -36.27 9.56 31.42
N PRO A 125 -37.46 9.70 30.84
CA PRO A 125 -38.63 10.07 31.62
C PRO A 125 -39.48 8.82 31.86
N SER A 126 -39.62 8.50 33.14
CA SER A 126 -40.47 7.44 33.69
C SER A 126 -41.91 7.58 33.19
N ARG A 127 -42.47 6.52 32.58
CA ARG A 127 -43.93 6.36 32.43
C ARG A 127 -44.38 5.07 33.12
N PRO A 128 -45.50 5.12 33.86
CA PRO A 128 -45.85 4.09 34.81
C PRO A 128 -46.53 2.88 34.16
N GLN A 129 -46.35 1.77 34.88
CA GLN A 129 -46.89 0.44 34.69
C GLN A 129 -48.43 0.48 34.65
N GLY A 130 -49.01 0.01 33.55
CA GLY A 130 -50.46 -0.08 33.34
C GLY A 130 -50.81 -1.45 32.76
N ALA A 131 -51.65 -2.16 33.50
CA ALA A 131 -52.06 -3.55 33.35
C ALA A 131 -52.71 -3.91 31.99
N SER A 132 -52.71 -5.22 31.68
CA SER A 132 -53.94 -6.05 31.70
C SER A 132 -54.05 -7.04 30.54
N ARG A 133 -54.31 -8.30 30.93
CA ARG A 133 -55.11 -9.33 30.24
C ARG A 133 -54.54 -10.02 28.98
N GLY A 134 -54.13 -11.26 29.20
CA GLY A 134 -55.00 -12.39 28.82
C GLY A 134 -54.69 -13.10 27.49
N PRO A 135 -55.21 -14.34 27.33
CA PRO A 135 -54.41 -15.48 26.89
C PRO A 135 -54.93 -16.12 25.59
N ALA A 136 -54.10 -16.91 24.89
CA ALA A 136 -54.55 -18.07 24.11
C ALA A 136 -53.37 -18.91 23.60
N CYS A 137 -53.51 -20.20 23.82
CA CYS A 137 -52.67 -21.35 23.49
C CYS A 137 -52.75 -21.71 21.96
N PRO A 138 -52.50 -22.97 21.52
CA PRO A 138 -51.25 -23.75 21.51
C PRO A 138 -50.98 -24.41 20.12
N GLY A 139 -49.84 -25.11 19.97
CA GLY A 139 -49.88 -26.47 19.39
C GLY A 139 -48.99 -26.84 18.19
N LEU A 140 -48.43 -28.06 18.32
CA LEU A 140 -47.82 -28.99 17.35
C LEU A 140 -46.39 -28.71 16.83
N LEU A 141 -45.45 -29.66 16.68
CA LEU A 141 -45.13 -31.02 17.17
C LEU A 141 -43.66 -31.29 16.69
N PRO A 142 -42.98 -32.46 16.84
CA PRO A 142 -41.57 -32.53 17.22
C PRO A 142 -40.66 -33.13 16.11
N CYS A 143 -39.35 -33.00 16.26
CA CYS A 143 -38.38 -33.69 15.40
C CYS A 143 -38.16 -35.14 15.90
N HIS A 144 -38.38 -36.14 15.05
CA HIS A 144 -38.05 -37.54 15.27
C HIS A 144 -36.57 -37.83 14.94
N HIS A 145 -35.97 -38.78 15.67
CA HIS A 145 -34.85 -39.61 15.24
C HIS A 145 -35.40 -41.04 15.06
#